data_AF-A0A376VGG1-F1
#
_entry.id   AF-A0A376VGG1-F1
#
_cell.length_a   1.000
_cell.length_b   1.000
_cell.length_c   1.000
_cell.angle_alpha   90.00
_cell.angle_beta   90.00
_cell.angle_gamma   90.00
#
_symmetry.space_group_name_H-M   'P 1'
#
loop_
_entity.id
_entity.type
_entity.pdbx_description
1 polymer ?
#
loop_
_entity_poly.entity_id
_entity_poly.type
_entity_poly.pdbx_seq_one_letter_code
_entity_poly.pdbx_strand_id
1 'polypeptide(L)'
;MLLTPLAKIIAHIREIAGGNLANTLTIDGRSEMGDLAQSVSHMQRSLTDTVTHVREGSDAIYAGTREIAAGNTDLSSRTEQQASALEETAPAWSSSPRQ
;
A
#
# COMPACT_ATOMS: atom_id res chain seq x y z
N MET A 1 -26.06 2.28 -36.21
CA MET A 1 -25.53 0.92 -36.41
C MET A 1 -25.01 0.38 -35.09
N LEU A 2 -25.35 -0.87 -34.73
CA LEU A 2 -24.96 -1.52 -33.47
C LEU A 2 -23.44 -1.75 -33.30
N LEU A 3 -22.67 -1.58 -34.38
CA LEU A 3 -21.20 -1.71 -34.38
C LEU A 3 -20.50 -0.60 -33.58
N THR A 4 -21.05 0.61 -33.57
CA THR A 4 -20.41 1.77 -32.92
C THR A 4 -20.39 1.65 -31.39
N PRO A 5 -21.51 1.32 -30.70
CA PRO A 5 -21.51 1.09 -29.26
C PRO A 5 -20.58 -0.05 -28.84
N LEU A 6 -20.59 -1.17 -29.57
CA LEU A 6 -19.73 -2.32 -29.26
C LEU A 6 -18.24 -1.98 -29.36
N ALA A 7 -17.83 -1.25 -30.41
CA ALA A 7 -16.45 -0.80 -30.57
C ALA A 7 -16.00 0.10 -29.41
N LYS A 8 -16.87 0.99 -28.91
CA LYS A 8 -16.59 1.83 -27.73
C LYS A 8 -16.39 0.98 -26.47
N ILE A 9 -17.24 -0.02 -26.24
CA ILE A 9 -17.12 -0.93 -25.09
C ILE A 9 -15.80 -1.71 -25.15
N ILE A 10 -15.43 -2.25 -26.31
CA ILE A 10 -14.17 -2.99 -26.50
C ILE A 10 -12.96 -2.09 -26.25
N ALA A 11 -12.98 -0.86 -26.76
CA ALA A 11 -11.91 0.12 -26.52
C ALA A 11 -11.78 0.42 -25.02
N HIS A 12 -12.90 0.59 -24.32
CA HIS A 12 -12.90 0.84 -22.88
C HIS A 12 -12.34 -0.33 -22.07
N ILE A 13 -12.68 -1.56 -22.43
CA ILE A 13 -12.11 -2.76 -21.80
C ILE A 13 -10.59 -2.83 -22.02
N ARG A 14 -10.10 -2.41 -23.19
CA ARG A 14 -8.64 -2.35 -23.46
C ARG A 14 -7.94 -1.31 -22.58
N GLU A 15 -8.55 -0.16 -22.34
CA GLU A 15 -8.01 0.84 -21.39
C GLU A 15 -7.92 0.27 -19.98
N ILE A 16 -9.00 -0.38 -19.50
CA ILE A 16 -9.01 -1.05 -18.19
C ILE A 16 -7.91 -2.12 -18.11
N ALA A 17 -7.77 -2.95 -19.13
CA ALA A 17 -6.74 -3.98 -19.19
C ALA A 17 -5.31 -3.39 -19.25
N GLY A 18 -5.16 -2.19 -19.81
CA GLY A 18 -3.92 -1.41 -19.79
C GLY A 18 -3.65 -0.71 -18.45
N GLY A 19 -4.53 -0.85 -17.45
CA GLY A 19 -4.41 -0.23 -16.14
C GLY A 19 -4.98 1.19 -16.05
N ASN A 20 -5.57 1.71 -17.13
CA ASN A 20 -6.23 3.00 -17.12
C ASN A 20 -7.68 2.87 -16.63
N LEU A 21 -7.89 3.15 -15.34
CA LEU A 21 -9.21 3.09 -14.69
C LEU A 21 -9.87 4.46 -14.53
N ALA A 22 -9.30 5.53 -15.09
CA ALA A 22 -9.79 6.90 -14.89
C ALA A 22 -10.93 7.29 -15.87
N ASN A 23 -10.99 6.64 -17.04
CA ASN A 23 -11.95 6.98 -18.08
C ASN A 23 -13.36 6.49 -17.75
N THR A 24 -14.40 7.16 -18.25
CA THR A 24 -15.80 6.71 -18.06
C THR A 24 -16.40 6.24 -19.39
N LEU A 25 -17.14 5.12 -19.35
CA LEU A 25 -17.86 4.59 -20.50
C LEU A 25 -19.28 5.19 -20.56
N THR A 26 -19.58 5.91 -21.64
CA THR A 26 -20.94 6.44 -21.90
C THR A 26 -21.49 5.84 -23.19
N ILE A 27 -22.64 5.16 -23.09
CA ILE A 27 -23.40 4.62 -24.23
C ILE A 27 -24.81 5.20 -24.17
N ASP A 28 -25.24 5.81 -25.27
CA ASP A 28 -26.56 6.40 -25.39
C ASP A 28 -27.63 5.34 -25.70
N GLY A 29 -28.79 5.43 -25.05
CA GLY A 29 -29.98 4.62 -25.31
C GLY A 29 -30.19 3.44 -24.36
N ARG A 30 -31.45 3.02 -24.19
CA ARG A 30 -31.85 1.86 -23.38
C ARG A 30 -31.88 0.58 -24.22
N SER A 31 -30.71 0.00 -24.44
CA SER A 31 -30.53 -1.26 -25.18
C SER A 31 -29.63 -2.22 -24.41
N GLU A 32 -29.50 -3.46 -24.88
CA GLU A 32 -28.60 -4.47 -24.35
C GLU A 32 -27.14 -3.98 -24.29
N MET A 33 -26.76 -3.03 -25.15
CA MET A 33 -25.44 -2.38 -25.11
C MET A 33 -25.29 -1.44 -23.92
N GLY A 34 -26.38 -0.82 -23.46
CA GLY A 34 -26.42 -0.02 -22.25
C GLY A 34 -26.21 -0.87 -21.00
N ASP A 35 -26.88 -2.03 -20.93
CA ASP A 35 -26.72 -2.98 -19.82
C ASP A 35 -25.30 -3.57 -19.77
N LEU A 36 -24.72 -3.90 -20.93
CA LEU A 36 -23.33 -4.32 -21.04
C LEU A 36 -22.36 -3.22 -20.57
N ALA A 37 -22.58 -1.97 -21.01
CA ALA A 37 -21.76 -0.83 -20.59
C ALA A 37 -21.85 -0.56 -19.09
N GLN A 38 -23.03 -0.71 -18.49
CA GLN A 38 -23.22 -0.59 -17.04
C GLN A 38 -22.45 -1.68 -16.29
N SER A 39 -22.48 -2.92 -16.79
CA SER A 39 -21.76 -4.05 -16.21
C SER A 39 -20.24 -3.84 -16.27
N VAL A 40 -19.72 -3.36 -17.40
CA VAL A 40 -18.29 -3.00 -17.56
C VAL A 40 -17.92 -1.84 -16.63
N SER A 41 -18.77 -0.83 -16.49
CA SER A 41 -18.55 0.30 -15.57
C SER A 41 -18.58 -0.12 -14.10
N HIS A 42 -19.37 -1.14 -13.75
CA HIS A 42 -19.34 -1.73 -12.42
C HIS A 42 -18.04 -2.50 -12.18
N MET A 43 -17.60 -3.34 -13.13
CA MET A 43 -16.32 -4.04 -13.06
C MET A 43 -15.14 -3.09 -12.88
N GLN A 44 -15.11 -1.98 -13.62
CA GLN A 44 -14.08 -0.95 -13.49
C GLN A 44 -14.03 -0.34 -12.08
N ARG A 45 -15.18 -0.01 -11.50
CA ARG A 45 -15.25 0.54 -10.13
C ARG A 45 -14.73 -0.45 -9.11
N SER A 46 -15.18 -1.69 -9.15
CA SER A 46 -14.70 -2.74 -8.24
C SER A 46 -13.19 -2.97 -8.34
N LEU A 47 -12.63 -2.89 -9.55
CA LEU A 47 -11.19 -2.98 -9.75
C LEU A 47 -10.46 -1.75 -9.20
N THR A 48 -11.01 -0.55 -9.39
CA THR A 48 -10.48 0.70 -8.83
C THR A 48 -10.42 0.62 -7.31
N ASP A 49 -11.52 0.19 -6.67
CA ASP A 49 -11.61 0.03 -5.21
C ASP A 49 -10.58 -0.99 -4.71
N THR A 50 -10.41 -2.11 -5.42
CA THR A 50 -9.42 -3.13 -5.08
C THR A 50 -8.00 -2.56 -5.13
N VAL A 51 -7.65 -1.84 -6.19
CA VAL A 51 -6.32 -1.21 -6.34
C VAL A 51 -6.09 -0.14 -5.27
N THR A 52 -7.11 0.65 -4.94
CA THR A 52 -7.06 1.65 -3.87
C THR A 52 -6.76 1.00 -2.52
N HIS A 53 -7.48 -0.05 -2.13
CA HIS A 53 -7.24 -0.76 -0.87
C HIS A 53 -5.83 -1.37 -0.80
N VAL A 54 -5.33 -1.94 -1.90
CA VAL A 54 -3.95 -2.47 -1.95
C VAL A 54 -2.93 -1.35 -1.73
N ARG A 55 -3.14 -0.18 -2.34
CA ARG A 55 -2.27 0.98 -2.15
C ARG A 55 -2.29 1.49 -0.71
N GLU A 56 -3.48 1.66 -0.14
CA GLU A 56 -3.64 2.10 1.26
C GLU A 56 -2.97 1.13 2.23
N GLY A 57 -3.14 -0.18 2.02
CA GLY A 57 -2.45 -1.21 2.82
C GLY A 57 -0.93 -1.13 2.69
N SER A 58 -0.42 -0.85 1.49
CA SER A 58 1.02 -0.68 1.26
C SER A 58 1.57 0.56 1.96
N ASP A 59 0.84 1.67 1.94
CA ASP A 59 1.20 2.91 2.64
C ASP A 59 1.21 2.71 4.16
N ALA A 60 0.25 1.95 4.69
CA ALA A 60 0.20 1.60 6.11
C ALA A 60 1.38 0.70 6.54
N ILE A 61 1.74 -0.30 5.74
CA ILE A 61 2.94 -1.13 5.96
C ILE A 61 4.19 -0.25 5.93
N TYR A 62 4.30 0.64 4.95
CA TYR A 62 5.44 1.54 4.84
C TYR A 62 5.59 2.44 6.08
N ALA A 63 4.49 3.02 6.58
CA ALA A 63 4.50 3.79 7.81
C ALA A 63 4.94 2.94 9.02
N GLY A 64 4.34 1.75 9.19
CA GLY A 64 4.69 0.84 10.30
C GLY A 64 6.15 0.38 10.28
N THR A 65 6.71 0.10 9.09
CA THR A 65 8.14 -0.27 8.99
C THR A 65 9.08 0.87 9.36
N ARG A 66 8.71 2.13 9.08
CA ARG A 66 9.48 3.29 9.56
C ARG A 66 9.44 3.45 11.07
N GLU A 67 8.29 3.22 11.69
CA GLU A 67 8.15 3.25 13.15
C GLU A 67 9.00 2.15 13.81
N ILE A 68 8.98 0.92 13.26
CA ILE A 68 9.83 -0.17 13.74
C ILE A 68 11.31 0.19 13.59
N ALA A 69 11.72 0.74 12.45
CA ALA A 69 13.12 1.13 12.23
C ALA A 69 13.58 2.18 13.25
N ALA A 70 12.76 3.20 13.51
CA ALA A 70 13.04 4.22 14.51
C ALA A 70 13.14 3.62 15.93
N GLY A 71 12.20 2.73 16.30
CA GLY A 71 12.22 2.03 17.59
C GLY A 71 13.45 1.13 17.75
N ASN A 72 13.89 0.46 16.68
CA ASN A 72 15.09 -0.37 16.70
C ASN A 72 16.37 0.46 16.89
N THR A 73 16.45 1.65 16.29
CA THR A 73 17.55 2.58 16.50
C THR A 73 17.61 3.07 17.96
N ASP A 74 16.47 3.44 18.57
CA ASP A 74 16.41 3.82 19.99
C ASP A 74 16.87 2.67 20.90
N LEU A 75 16.36 1.46 20.65
CA LEU A 75 16.73 0.28 21.43
C LEU A 75 18.22 -0.05 21.30
N SER A 76 18.79 0.04 20.09
CA SER A 76 20.23 -0.15 19.86
C SER A 76 21.05 0.86 20.67
N SER A 77 20.67 2.14 20.61
CA SER A 77 21.36 3.19 21.37
C SER A 77 21.31 2.95 22.88
N ARG A 78 20.16 2.54 23.42
CA ARG A 78 20.02 2.18 24.84
C ARG A 78 20.83 0.95 25.21
N THR A 79 20.90 -0.04 24.33
CA THR A 79 21.69 -1.26 24.52
C THR A 79 23.19 -0.94 24.55
N GLU A 80 23.66 -0.07 23.64
CA GLU A 80 25.03 0.45 23.63
C GLU A 80 25.35 1.20 24.92
N GLN A 81 24.48 2.12 25.34
CA GLN A 81 24.65 2.86 26.61
C GLN A 81 24.73 1.93 27.82
N GLN A 82 23.90 0.89 27.88
CA GLN A 82 23.92 -0.10 28.96
C GLN A 82 25.19 -0.95 28.94
N ALA A 83 25.63 -1.40 27.76
CA ALA A 83 26.89 -2.13 27.62
C ALA A 83 28.08 -1.30 28.12
N SER A 84 28.14 -0.01 27.74
CA SER A 84 29.17 0.91 28.22
C SER A 84 29.11 1.14 29.74
N ALA A 85 27.92 1.26 30.32
CA ALA A 85 27.76 1.41 31.78
C ALA A 85 28.21 0.14 32.55
N LEU A 86 28.02 -1.05 31.98
CA LEU A 86 28.52 -2.30 32.54
C LEU A 86 30.06 -2.38 32.46
N GLU A 87 30.65 -1.93 31.36
CA GLU A 87 32.11 -1.82 31.21
C GLU A 87 32.72 -0.83 32.20
N GLU A 88 32.08 0.33 32.43
CA GLU A 88 32.54 1.34 33.39
C GLU A 88 32.43 0.88 34.86
N THR A 89 31.46 0.02 35.18
CA THR A 89 31.27 -0.51 36.54
C THR A 89 32.16 -1.71 36.86
N ALA A 90 32.64 -2.46 35.87
CA ALA A 90 33.52 -3.63 36.09
C ALA A 90 34.84 -3.33 36.86
N PRO A 91 35.54 -2.19 36.65
CA PRO A 91 36.74 -1.84 37.41
C PRO A 91 36.47 -1.54 38.89
N ALA A 92 35.31 -0.95 39.21
CA ALA A 92 34.97 -0.43 40.55
C ALA A 92 34.80 -1.52 41.62
N TRP A 93 34.52 -2.76 41.22
CA TRP A 93 34.35 -3.89 42.15
C TRP A 93 35.67 -4.62 42.44
N SER A 94 36.64 -4.55 41.52
CA SER A 94 37.96 -5.16 41.71
C SER A 94 38.84 -4.38 42.70
N SER A 95 38.52 -3.12 42.97
CA SER A 95 39.29 -2.22 43.84
C SER A 95 38.75 -2.10 45.26
N SER A 96 37.81 -2.93 45.69
CA SER A 96 37.32 -2.92 47.08
C SER A 96 38.40 -3.51 48.01
N PRO A 97 39.05 -2.73 48.89
CA PRO A 97 40.10 -3.24 49.77
C PRO A 97 39.46 -4.16 50.81
N ARG A 98 39.90 -5.42 50.86
CA ARG A 98 39.68 -6.29 52.02
C ARG A 98 40.40 -5.66 53.21
N GLN A 99 39.64 -5.00 54.09
CA GLN A 99 40.00 -4.84 55.50
C GLN A 99 39.81 -6.17 56.22
#